data_AF-A0A8S4QH96-F1
#
_entry.id   AF-A0A8S4QH96-F1
#
_cell.length_a   1.000
_cell.length_b   1.000
_cell.length_c   1.000
_cell.angle_alpha   90.00
_cell.angle_beta   90.00
_cell.angle_gamma   90.00
#
_symmetry.space_group_name_H-M   'P 1'
#
loop_
_entity.id
_entity.type
_entity.pdbx_description
1 polymer ?
#
loop_
_entity_poly.entity_id
_entity_poly.type
_entity_poly.pdbx_seq_one_letter_code
_entity_poly.pdbx_strand_id
1 'polypeptide(L)'
;VASVCEIIGKRLHVKYYDSSPEDNGFWCHEDSPLIHPVGWAFRVGHPLDAPQSYCTRVAGGRLIASDTTAEMFYKYPSNEPPLFAEGMKLEAIDPLNLSAVCAATVMQILNEGYMMIRIDCYPADASGADWFCYHQRSPCIFPVGFGLANNITLVPPAGFTADEFSWEDYLTRTGSSPADRALFIARGHVVSHGFVMGMRLECADLMDPRLVCVATVARVVSDLLK
;
A
#
# COMPACT_ATOMS: atom_id res chain seq x y z
N VAL A 1 -5.72 16.00 3.96
CA VAL A 1 -5.15 16.86 2.86
C VAL A 1 -3.77 17.35 3.27
N ALA A 2 -2.84 17.55 2.34
CA ALA A 2 -1.48 18.01 2.63
C ALA A 2 -0.95 19.01 1.59
N SER A 3 0.09 19.76 1.94
CA SER A 3 0.82 20.67 1.04
C SER A 3 2.27 20.24 0.88
N VAL A 4 2.84 20.42 -0.32
CA VAL A 4 4.27 20.21 -0.56
C VAL A 4 5.04 21.43 -0.03
N CYS A 5 5.95 21.21 0.90
CA CYS A 5 6.74 22.26 1.55
C CYS A 5 8.17 22.34 1.01
N GLU A 6 8.74 21.20 0.62
CA GLU A 6 10.11 21.10 0.12
C GLU A 6 10.20 20.00 -0.93
N ILE A 7 11.12 20.17 -1.89
CA ILE A 7 11.40 19.19 -2.94
C ILE A 7 12.91 19.02 -3.06
N ILE A 8 13.40 17.79 -2.85
CA ILE A 8 14.81 17.43 -3.02
C ILE A 8 14.90 16.19 -3.91
N GLY A 9 15.44 16.34 -5.12
CA GLY A 9 15.67 15.20 -6.01
C GLY A 9 14.42 14.34 -6.23
N LYS A 10 13.28 14.97 -6.53
CA LYS A 10 11.94 14.34 -6.68
C LYS A 10 11.34 13.75 -5.40
N ARG A 11 12.01 13.87 -4.26
CA ARG A 11 11.43 13.58 -2.94
C ARG A 11 10.68 14.82 -2.47
N LEU A 12 9.42 14.64 -2.13
CA LEU A 12 8.51 15.66 -1.63
C LEU A 12 8.47 15.57 -0.11
N HIS A 13 8.67 16.70 0.54
CA HIS A 13 8.29 16.90 1.93
C HIS A 13 6.87 17.43 1.98
N VAL A 14 5.96 16.69 2.62
CA VAL A 14 4.54 17.04 2.69
C VAL A 14 4.09 17.21 4.13
N LYS A 15 3.31 18.26 4.39
CA LYS A 15 2.71 18.56 5.69
C LYS A 15 1.19 18.55 5.63
N TYR A 16 0.56 17.94 6.63
CA TYR A 16 -0.90 17.90 6.73
C TYR A 16 -1.49 19.29 6.97
N TYR A 17 -2.74 19.49 6.58
CA TYR A 17 -3.41 20.79 6.65
C TYR A 17 -3.66 21.28 8.08
N ASP A 18 -3.76 20.36 9.03
CA ASP A 18 -4.04 20.53 10.45
C ASP A 18 -2.83 20.17 11.32
N SER A 19 -1.67 19.91 10.70
CA SER A 19 -0.44 19.57 11.40
C SER A 19 -0.07 20.68 12.37
N SER A 20 0.26 20.33 13.62
CA SER A 20 0.80 21.28 14.58
C SER A 20 2.16 21.83 14.09
N PRO A 21 2.65 22.97 14.61
CA PRO A 21 3.98 23.47 14.25
C PRO A 21 5.12 22.49 14.55
N GLU A 22 4.90 21.56 15.48
CA GLU A 22 5.86 20.52 15.89
C GLU A 22 5.79 19.28 14.99
N ASP A 23 4.71 19.11 14.24
CA ASP A 23 4.56 18.03 13.28
C ASP A 23 5.45 18.30 12.06
N ASN A 24 6.34 17.35 11.83
CA ASN A 24 7.32 17.41 10.77
C ASN A 24 6.79 16.89 9.44
N GLY A 25 5.53 16.44 9.34
CA GLY A 25 5.01 15.82 8.13
C GLY A 25 5.80 14.55 7.75
N PHE A 26 5.82 14.21 6.47
CA PHE A 26 6.59 13.06 5.98
C PHE A 26 7.24 13.32 4.63
N TRP A 27 8.24 12.49 4.30
CA TRP A 27 8.90 12.49 3.00
C TRP A 27 8.45 11.31 2.15
N CYS A 28 8.25 11.54 0.85
CA CYS A 28 7.96 10.48 -0.11
C CYS A 28 8.52 10.85 -1.49
N HIS A 29 8.70 9.88 -2.39
CA HIS A 29 9.02 10.17 -3.80
C HIS A 29 7.76 10.64 -4.54
N GLU A 30 7.88 11.45 -5.60
CA GLU A 30 6.74 11.91 -6.42
C GLU A 30 5.93 10.76 -7.05
N ASP A 31 6.55 9.60 -7.24
CA ASP A 31 5.92 8.36 -7.72
C ASP A 31 5.36 7.46 -6.59
N SER A 32 5.35 7.94 -5.35
CA SER A 32 4.87 7.14 -4.21
C SER A 32 3.38 6.78 -4.39
N PRO A 33 2.98 5.52 -4.13
CA PRO A 33 1.59 5.12 -4.20
C PRO A 33 0.72 5.70 -3.07
N LEU A 34 1.33 6.41 -2.10
CA LEU A 34 0.66 6.99 -0.93
C LEU A 34 0.13 8.41 -1.17
N ILE A 35 0.50 9.04 -2.29
CA ILE A 35 0.06 10.38 -2.65
C ILE A 35 -0.84 10.36 -3.87
N HIS A 36 -1.84 11.22 -3.88
CA HIS A 36 -2.90 11.22 -4.87
C HIS A 36 -3.31 12.64 -5.26
N PRO A 37 -3.82 12.85 -6.49
CA PRO A 37 -4.26 14.17 -6.94
C PRO A 37 -5.49 14.67 -6.18
N VAL A 38 -5.71 15.99 -6.20
CA VAL A 38 -6.92 16.60 -5.66
C VAL A 38 -8.16 15.97 -6.29
N GLY A 39 -9.12 15.59 -5.45
CA GLY A 39 -10.36 14.91 -5.87
C GLY A 39 -10.28 13.39 -5.97
N TRP A 40 -9.10 12.78 -5.84
CA TRP A 40 -8.94 11.32 -5.91
C TRP A 40 -9.85 10.56 -4.92
N ALA A 41 -9.87 10.96 -3.65
CA ALA A 41 -10.64 10.26 -2.62
C ALA A 41 -12.15 10.23 -2.94
N PHE A 42 -12.71 11.31 -3.50
CA PHE A 42 -14.10 11.36 -3.94
C PHE A 42 -14.39 10.44 -5.12
N ARG A 43 -13.48 10.35 -6.11
CA ARG A 43 -13.63 9.47 -7.27
C ARG A 43 -13.52 8.00 -6.88
N VAL A 44 -12.53 7.69 -6.04
CA VAL A 44 -12.23 6.33 -5.61
C VAL A 44 -13.23 5.82 -4.58
N GLY A 45 -13.80 6.71 -3.76
CA GLY A 45 -14.64 6.34 -2.62
C GLY A 45 -13.83 6.08 -1.34
N HIS A 46 -12.60 6.61 -1.26
CA HIS A 46 -11.76 6.50 -0.07
C HIS A 46 -12.18 7.55 0.98
N PRO A 47 -12.23 7.20 2.28
CA PRO A 47 -12.45 8.18 3.35
C PRO A 47 -11.46 9.33 3.28
N LEU A 48 -11.94 10.56 3.49
CA LEU A 48 -11.11 11.76 3.39
C LEU A 48 -11.24 12.61 4.65
N ASP A 49 -10.12 12.84 5.31
CA ASP A 49 -9.98 13.89 6.32
C ASP A 49 -9.44 15.18 5.67
N ALA A 50 -10.27 16.22 5.68
CA ALA A 50 -10.03 17.51 5.07
C ALA A 50 -10.93 18.61 5.64
N PRO A 51 -10.54 19.89 5.52
CA PRO A 51 -11.42 21.00 5.84
C PRO A 51 -12.74 20.94 5.07
N GLN A 52 -13.85 21.29 5.72
CA GLN A 52 -15.17 21.32 5.08
C GLN A 52 -15.19 22.19 3.81
N SER A 53 -14.44 23.30 3.81
CA SER A 53 -14.29 24.19 2.65
C SER A 53 -13.62 23.50 1.46
N TYR A 54 -12.61 22.66 1.71
CA TYR A 54 -11.98 21.82 0.68
C TYR A 54 -13.00 20.82 0.12
N CYS A 55 -13.69 20.09 1.00
CA CYS A 55 -14.67 19.09 0.60
C CYS A 55 -15.78 19.68 -0.29
N THR A 56 -16.40 20.78 0.14
CA THR A 56 -17.46 21.46 -0.62
C THR A 56 -16.95 22.05 -1.93
N ARG A 57 -15.70 22.52 -1.97
CA ARG A 57 -15.08 23.06 -3.18
C ARG A 57 -14.82 21.97 -4.22
N VAL A 58 -14.12 20.91 -3.82
CA VAL A 58 -13.70 19.82 -4.70
C VAL A 58 -14.88 18.96 -5.15
N ALA A 59 -15.84 18.67 -4.27
CA ALA A 59 -17.08 17.98 -4.64
C ALA A 59 -17.91 18.78 -5.66
N GLY A 60 -17.80 20.12 -5.66
CA GLY A 60 -18.41 21.00 -6.66
C GLY A 60 -17.63 21.13 -7.97
N GLY A 61 -16.57 20.35 -8.18
CA GLY A 61 -15.72 20.39 -9.39
C GLY A 61 -14.86 21.66 -9.51
N ARG A 62 -14.69 22.42 -8.42
CA ARG A 62 -13.96 23.70 -8.43
C ARG A 62 -12.50 23.49 -8.03
N LEU A 63 -11.65 23.22 -9.02
CA LEU A 63 -10.20 23.19 -8.83
C LEU A 63 -9.62 24.61 -8.87
N ILE A 64 -8.54 24.84 -8.12
CA ILE A 64 -7.78 26.09 -8.10
C ILE A 64 -6.36 25.88 -8.63
N ALA A 65 -5.66 26.96 -8.96
CA ALA A 65 -4.33 26.89 -9.59
C ALA A 65 -3.26 26.16 -8.77
N SER A 66 -3.44 26.06 -7.44
CA SER A 66 -2.53 25.34 -6.54
C SER A 66 -2.90 23.87 -6.31
N ASP A 67 -4.01 23.39 -6.87
CA ASP A 67 -4.40 21.98 -6.75
C ASP A 67 -3.53 21.11 -7.67
N THR A 68 -3.07 19.96 -7.18
CA THR A 68 -2.33 18.99 -7.98
C THR A 68 -3.26 18.23 -8.93
N THR A 69 -2.77 17.93 -10.12
CA THR A 69 -3.54 17.29 -11.20
C THR A 69 -3.10 15.84 -11.43
N ALA A 70 -3.95 15.03 -12.06
CA ALA A 70 -3.74 13.58 -12.19
C ALA A 70 -2.51 13.20 -13.05
N GLU A 71 -2.06 14.09 -13.93
CA GLU A 71 -0.84 13.91 -14.74
C GLU A 71 0.46 14.04 -13.94
N MET A 72 0.41 14.60 -12.73
CA MET A 72 1.58 14.75 -11.86
C MET A 72 1.90 13.45 -11.08
N PHE A 73 1.05 12.43 -11.14
CA PHE A 73 1.16 11.23 -10.32
C PHE A 73 1.37 9.97 -11.17
N TYR A 74 1.95 8.95 -10.55
CA TYR A 74 2.03 7.61 -11.12
C TYR A 74 0.63 7.08 -11.49
N LYS A 75 0.50 6.53 -12.70
CA LYS A 75 -0.78 6.07 -13.25
C LYS A 75 -0.84 4.55 -13.28
N TYR A 76 -1.77 4.00 -12.50
CA TYR A 76 -2.21 2.63 -12.69
C TYR A 76 -3.07 2.50 -13.95
N PRO A 77 -3.19 1.29 -14.53
CA PRO A 77 -4.16 1.01 -15.59
C PRO A 77 -5.57 1.42 -15.16
N SER A 78 -6.23 2.24 -15.98
CA SER A 78 -7.59 2.72 -15.75
C SER A 78 -8.62 1.82 -16.43
N ASN A 79 -9.87 1.84 -15.94
CA ASN A 79 -11.03 1.14 -16.53
C ASN A 79 -10.95 -0.40 -16.53
N GLU A 80 -10.16 -0.97 -15.62
CA GLU A 80 -10.21 -2.41 -15.36
C GLU A 80 -11.36 -2.72 -14.39
N PRO A 81 -12.10 -3.84 -14.58
CA PRO A 81 -13.04 -4.30 -13.58
C PRO A 81 -12.28 -4.69 -12.29
N PRO A 82 -12.95 -4.66 -11.12
CA PRO A 82 -12.37 -5.18 -9.89
C PRO A 82 -11.97 -6.65 -10.06
N LEU A 83 -10.71 -6.95 -9.71
CA LEU A 83 -10.17 -8.31 -9.75
C LEU A 83 -10.42 -9.10 -8.46
N PHE A 84 -10.54 -8.39 -7.35
CA PHE A 84 -10.71 -8.96 -6.01
C PHE A 84 -12.15 -8.78 -5.52
N ALA A 85 -12.53 -9.57 -4.51
CA ALA A 85 -13.79 -9.45 -3.81
C ALA A 85 -13.57 -9.36 -2.29
N GLU A 86 -14.52 -8.74 -1.59
CA GLU A 86 -14.53 -8.65 -0.13
C GLU A 86 -14.49 -10.05 0.50
N GLY A 87 -13.74 -10.18 1.61
CA GLY A 87 -13.53 -11.44 2.33
C GLY A 87 -12.44 -12.33 1.75
N MET A 88 -11.91 -12.04 0.56
CA MET A 88 -10.76 -12.78 0.02
C MET A 88 -9.53 -12.59 0.90
N LYS A 89 -8.78 -13.66 1.13
CA LYS A 89 -7.51 -13.64 1.85
C LYS A 89 -6.31 -13.63 0.91
N LEU A 90 -5.28 -12.91 1.30
CA LEU A 90 -4.03 -12.74 0.57
C LEU A 90 -2.86 -12.51 1.54
N GLU A 91 -1.65 -12.39 1.02
CA GLU A 91 -0.47 -11.95 1.78
C GLU A 91 -0.11 -10.52 1.37
N ALA A 92 0.33 -9.66 2.28
CA ALA A 92 0.69 -8.28 1.96
C ALA A 92 1.87 -7.79 2.80
N ILE A 93 2.63 -6.82 2.26
CA ILE A 93 3.58 -6.06 3.06
C ILE A 93 2.79 -5.20 4.05
N ASP A 94 3.18 -5.25 5.32
CA ASP A 94 2.58 -4.41 6.36
C ASP A 94 3.03 -2.94 6.18
N PRO A 95 2.11 -1.97 5.95
CA PRO A 95 2.47 -0.55 5.83
C PRO A 95 3.10 0.07 7.08
N LEU A 96 2.85 -0.49 8.27
CA LEU A 96 3.45 -0.05 9.54
C LEU A 96 4.71 -0.84 9.89
N ASN A 97 4.97 -1.95 9.19
CA ASN A 97 6.22 -2.71 9.29
C ASN A 97 6.62 -3.29 7.93
N LEU A 98 7.33 -2.48 7.16
CA LEU A 98 7.66 -2.78 5.76
C LEU A 98 8.64 -3.95 5.57
N SER A 99 9.19 -4.48 6.67
CA SER A 99 9.99 -5.71 6.67
C SER A 99 9.16 -7.00 6.78
N ALA A 100 7.87 -6.88 7.08
CA ALA A 100 6.97 -7.99 7.34
C ALA A 100 6.02 -8.24 6.16
N VAL A 101 5.93 -9.50 5.77
CA VAL A 101 4.83 -10.01 4.95
C VAL A 101 3.84 -10.68 5.90
N CYS A 102 2.58 -10.30 5.84
CA CYS A 102 1.53 -10.71 6.77
C CYS A 102 0.35 -11.34 6.01
N ALA A 103 -0.40 -12.21 6.69
CA ALA A 103 -1.74 -12.56 6.23
C ALA A 103 -2.65 -11.31 6.25
N ALA A 104 -3.49 -11.15 5.24
CA ALA A 104 -4.39 -10.01 5.09
C ALA A 104 -5.73 -10.41 4.46
N THR A 105 -6.73 -9.58 4.71
CA THR A 105 -8.11 -9.77 4.22
C THR A 105 -8.55 -8.54 3.42
N VAL A 106 -9.18 -8.75 2.26
CA VAL A 106 -9.85 -7.68 1.50
C VAL A 106 -11.12 -7.28 2.24
N MET A 107 -11.17 -6.04 2.71
CA MET A 107 -12.28 -5.52 3.53
C MET A 107 -13.31 -4.77 2.71
N GLN A 108 -12.88 -4.05 1.67
CA GLN A 108 -13.76 -3.25 0.83
C GLN A 108 -13.19 -3.08 -0.57
N ILE A 109 -14.02 -3.22 -1.60
CA ILE A 109 -13.66 -2.86 -2.98
C ILE A 109 -14.04 -1.39 -3.24
N LEU A 110 -13.08 -0.62 -3.76
CA LEU A 110 -13.25 0.78 -4.14
C LEU A 110 -13.26 0.92 -5.67
N ASN A 111 -13.46 2.14 -6.16
CA ASN A 111 -13.40 2.40 -7.60
C ASN A 111 -11.95 2.42 -8.11
N GLU A 112 -11.79 2.37 -9.43
CA GLU A 112 -10.49 2.52 -10.12
C GLU A 112 -9.43 1.51 -9.66
N GLY A 113 -9.85 0.27 -9.33
CA GLY A 113 -8.97 -0.83 -8.97
C GLY A 113 -8.38 -0.74 -7.56
N TYR A 114 -8.79 0.23 -6.74
CA TYR A 114 -8.39 0.31 -5.35
C TYR A 114 -9.23 -0.60 -4.46
N MET A 115 -8.65 -1.03 -3.34
CA MET A 115 -9.33 -1.81 -2.31
C MET A 115 -8.73 -1.51 -0.94
N MET A 116 -9.56 -1.62 0.09
CA MET A 116 -9.11 -1.58 1.47
C MET A 116 -8.80 -3.01 1.93
N ILE A 117 -7.62 -3.23 2.49
CA ILE A 117 -7.25 -4.50 3.10
C ILE A 117 -6.93 -4.28 4.58
N ARG A 118 -7.13 -5.32 5.38
CA ARG A 118 -6.72 -5.35 6.78
C ARG A 118 -5.59 -6.37 6.95
N ILE A 119 -4.59 -6.00 7.74
CA ILE A 119 -3.53 -6.92 8.14
C ILE A 119 -4.05 -7.79 9.31
N ASP A 120 -4.07 -9.11 9.12
CA ASP A 120 -4.76 -10.02 10.04
C ASP A 120 -4.01 -10.23 11.37
N CYS A 121 -2.74 -9.81 11.46
CA CYS A 121 -1.96 -9.87 12.71
C CYS A 121 -2.35 -8.79 13.72
N TYR A 122 -3.10 -7.77 13.29
CA TYR A 122 -3.58 -6.72 14.20
C TYR A 122 -4.76 -7.19 15.04
N PRO A 123 -4.92 -6.66 16.27
CA PRO A 123 -6.13 -6.85 17.05
C PRO A 123 -7.38 -6.47 16.26
N ALA A 124 -8.49 -7.14 16.52
CA ALA A 124 -9.75 -6.81 15.88
C ALA A 124 -10.17 -5.38 16.23
N ASP A 125 -10.31 -4.53 15.21
CA ASP A 125 -10.82 -3.17 15.34
C ASP A 125 -12.16 -3.07 14.59
N ALA A 126 -13.23 -2.81 15.35
CA ALA A 126 -14.57 -2.63 14.78
C ALA A 126 -14.74 -1.28 14.07
N SER A 127 -13.83 -0.32 14.27
CA SER A 127 -13.89 0.99 13.63
C SER A 127 -13.38 0.97 12.18
N GLY A 128 -12.60 -0.04 11.80
CA GLY A 128 -11.95 -0.13 10.49
C GLY A 128 -10.84 0.90 10.27
N ALA A 129 -10.35 1.55 11.33
CA ALA A 129 -9.27 2.52 11.24
C ALA A 129 -7.92 1.89 10.88
N ASP A 130 -7.79 0.56 11.03
CA ASP A 130 -6.61 -0.24 10.70
C ASP A 130 -6.61 -0.80 9.26
N TRP A 131 -7.49 -0.30 8.39
CA TRP A 131 -7.54 -0.71 6.99
C TRP A 131 -6.61 0.15 6.13
N PHE A 132 -5.88 -0.50 5.23
CA PHE A 132 -4.93 0.15 4.33
C PHE A 132 -5.39 0.04 2.88
N CYS A 133 -5.22 1.12 2.13
CA CYS A 133 -5.58 1.16 0.72
C CYS A 133 -4.45 0.59 -0.14
N TYR A 134 -4.78 -0.38 -0.98
CA TYR A 134 -3.90 -0.92 -2.00
C TYR A 134 -4.60 -0.91 -3.36
N HIS A 135 -3.85 -0.64 -4.42
CA HIS A 135 -4.35 -0.89 -5.78
C HIS A 135 -4.21 -2.39 -6.11
N GLN A 136 -5.14 -2.96 -6.89
CA GLN A 136 -5.14 -4.36 -7.32
C GLN A 136 -3.88 -4.76 -8.13
N ARG A 137 -3.11 -3.77 -8.60
CA ARG A 137 -1.81 -3.94 -9.29
C ARG A 137 -0.60 -3.68 -8.39
N SER A 138 -0.78 -3.38 -7.10
CA SER A 138 0.32 -3.07 -6.20
C SER A 138 1.33 -4.22 -6.11
N PRO A 139 2.64 -3.98 -6.22
CA PRO A 139 3.65 -5.03 -6.06
C PRO A 139 3.73 -5.57 -4.63
N CYS A 140 3.08 -4.92 -3.67
CA CYS A 140 3.17 -5.23 -2.23
C CYS A 140 2.07 -6.18 -1.72
N ILE A 141 1.24 -6.73 -2.59
CA ILE A 141 0.27 -7.78 -2.25
C ILE A 141 0.60 -9.06 -3.03
N PHE A 142 0.32 -10.22 -2.45
CA PHE A 142 0.76 -11.53 -2.94
C PHE A 142 -0.32 -12.59 -2.73
N PRO A 143 -0.36 -13.66 -3.54
CA PRO A 143 -1.29 -14.75 -3.33
C PRO A 143 -0.96 -15.52 -2.05
N VAL A 144 -1.97 -16.17 -1.47
CA VAL A 144 -1.80 -17.11 -0.35
C VAL A 144 -0.72 -18.15 -0.68
N GLY A 145 0.23 -18.33 0.24
CA GLY A 145 1.35 -19.24 0.13
C GLY A 145 2.60 -18.65 -0.54
N PHE A 146 2.59 -17.37 -0.91
CA PHE A 146 3.75 -16.69 -1.51
C PHE A 146 4.97 -16.72 -0.57
N GLY A 147 4.77 -16.43 0.71
CA GLY A 147 5.83 -16.41 1.71
C GLY A 147 6.50 -17.78 1.84
N LEU A 148 5.68 -18.83 2.00
CA LEU A 148 6.17 -20.21 2.09
C LEU A 148 6.94 -20.63 0.83
N ALA A 149 6.36 -20.40 -0.35
CA ALA A 149 6.99 -20.78 -1.64
C ALA A 149 8.34 -20.08 -1.87
N ASN A 150 8.51 -18.91 -1.28
CA ASN A 150 9.71 -18.11 -1.41
C ASN A 150 10.52 -18.03 -0.11
N ASN A 151 10.37 -18.96 0.84
CA ASN A 151 11.14 -18.97 2.10
C ASN A 151 11.18 -17.59 2.80
N ILE A 152 10.07 -16.86 2.79
CA ILE A 152 9.83 -15.63 3.53
C ILE A 152 8.94 -16.00 4.71
N THR A 153 9.39 -15.66 5.92
CA THR A 153 8.61 -15.89 7.13
C THR A 153 7.37 -15.00 7.11
N LEU A 154 6.20 -15.61 7.02
CA LEU A 154 4.92 -14.93 7.14
C LEU A 154 4.68 -14.57 8.61
N VAL A 155 4.25 -13.34 8.89
CA VAL A 155 3.71 -12.98 10.19
C VAL A 155 2.29 -13.55 10.28
N PRO A 156 2.02 -14.44 11.25
CA PRO A 156 0.74 -15.11 11.36
C PRO A 156 -0.36 -14.15 11.83
N PRO A 157 -1.64 -14.46 11.56
CA PRO A 157 -2.78 -13.72 12.11
C PRO A 157 -2.78 -13.66 13.65
N ALA A 158 -3.51 -12.70 14.20
CA ALA A 158 -3.64 -12.54 15.65
C ALA A 158 -4.17 -13.84 16.30
N GLY A 159 -3.49 -14.28 17.36
CA GLY A 159 -3.84 -15.50 18.09
C GLY A 159 -3.24 -16.80 17.52
N PHE A 160 -2.33 -16.72 16.55
CA PHE A 160 -1.52 -17.86 16.10
C PHE A 160 -0.04 -17.61 16.34
N THR A 161 0.70 -18.68 16.62
CA THR A 161 2.16 -18.69 16.49
C THR A 161 2.59 -19.10 15.08
N ALA A 162 3.84 -18.82 14.71
CA ALA A 162 4.37 -19.19 13.40
C ALA A 162 4.38 -20.70 13.16
N ASP A 163 4.59 -21.50 14.22
CA ASP A 163 4.64 -22.96 14.14
C ASP A 163 3.24 -23.61 14.05
N GLU A 164 2.20 -22.91 14.52
CA GLU A 164 0.81 -23.39 14.51
C GLU A 164 0.04 -22.95 13.26
N PHE A 165 0.51 -21.92 12.56
CA PHE A 165 -0.25 -21.33 11.47
C PHE A 165 -0.20 -22.18 10.19
N SER A 166 -1.38 -22.57 9.72
CA SER A 166 -1.59 -23.13 8.38
C SER A 166 -2.66 -22.32 7.65
N TRP A 167 -2.40 -21.99 6.38
CA TRP A 167 -3.37 -21.32 5.53
C TRP A 167 -4.65 -22.15 5.34
N GLU A 168 -4.53 -23.48 5.25
CA GLU A 168 -5.67 -24.39 5.08
C GLU A 168 -6.61 -24.35 6.29
N ASP A 169 -6.05 -24.49 7.49
CA ASP A 169 -6.80 -24.44 8.74
C ASP A 169 -7.39 -23.05 8.97
N TYR A 170 -6.62 -22.00 8.66
CA TYR A 170 -7.08 -20.63 8.83
C TYR A 170 -8.26 -20.30 7.92
N LEU A 171 -8.18 -20.63 6.63
CA LEU A 171 -9.26 -20.45 5.67
C LEU A 171 -10.52 -21.22 6.07
N THR A 172 -10.35 -22.46 6.52
CA THR A 172 -11.46 -23.29 7.01
C THR A 172 -12.11 -22.68 8.25
N ARG A 173 -11.31 -22.24 9.22
CA ARG A 173 -11.79 -21.68 10.49
C ARG A 173 -12.50 -20.33 10.32
N THR A 174 -12.07 -19.51 9.36
CA THR A 174 -12.70 -18.22 9.07
C THR A 174 -13.80 -18.31 7.99
N GLY A 175 -14.00 -19.48 7.38
CA GLY A 175 -14.95 -19.65 6.27
C GLY A 175 -14.64 -18.73 5.09
N SER A 176 -13.36 -18.43 4.85
CA SER A 176 -12.92 -17.48 3.83
C SER A 176 -12.27 -18.21 2.65
N SER A 177 -12.18 -17.52 1.51
CA SER A 177 -11.50 -18.03 0.32
C SER A 177 -10.18 -17.29 0.07
N PRO A 178 -9.14 -17.96 -0.44
CA PRO A 178 -7.95 -17.29 -0.90
C PRO A 178 -8.25 -16.53 -2.21
N ALA A 179 -7.65 -15.36 -2.40
CA ALA A 179 -7.64 -14.71 -3.70
C ALA A 179 -6.89 -15.59 -4.71
N ASP A 180 -7.47 -15.77 -5.91
CA ASP A 180 -6.88 -16.63 -6.95
C ASP A 180 -5.51 -16.08 -7.38
N ARG A 181 -4.53 -16.98 -7.48
CA ARG A 181 -3.16 -16.67 -7.92
C ARG A 181 -3.12 -15.98 -9.28
N ALA A 182 -4.06 -16.29 -10.18
CA ALA A 182 -4.16 -15.67 -11.50
C ALA A 182 -4.37 -14.15 -11.44
N LEU A 183 -5.01 -13.63 -10.38
CA LEU A 183 -5.29 -12.20 -10.20
C LEU A 183 -4.00 -11.37 -10.03
N PHE A 184 -2.96 -11.98 -9.46
CA PHE A 184 -1.67 -11.34 -9.19
C PHE A 184 -0.76 -11.32 -10.43
N ILE A 185 -0.92 -12.28 -11.35
CA ILE A 185 -0.13 -12.38 -12.59
C ILE A 185 -0.52 -11.27 -13.59
N ALA A 186 -1.75 -10.80 -13.52
CA ALA A 186 -2.27 -9.80 -14.45
C ALA A 186 -1.58 -8.41 -14.31
N ARG A 187 -0.63 -8.23 -13.38
CA ARG A 187 0.24 -7.04 -13.28
C ARG A 187 1.10 -6.79 -14.53
N GLY A 188 1.26 -7.81 -15.37
CA GLY A 188 2.25 -7.82 -16.42
C GLY A 188 3.62 -8.09 -15.81
N HIS A 189 4.34 -9.08 -16.32
CA HIS A 189 5.71 -9.33 -15.89
C HIS A 189 6.54 -8.07 -16.10
N VAL A 190 7.13 -7.54 -15.03
CA VAL A 190 8.15 -6.50 -15.16
C VAL A 190 9.39 -7.14 -15.74
N VAL A 191 9.98 -6.43 -16.69
CA VAL A 191 11.29 -6.67 -17.31
C VAL A 191 12.30 -7.13 -16.26
N SER A 192 13.16 -8.11 -16.57
CA SER A 192 14.27 -8.50 -15.69
C SER A 192 14.99 -7.25 -15.17
N HIS A 193 14.82 -6.95 -13.88
CA HIS A 193 15.27 -5.69 -13.26
C HIS A 193 16.80 -5.63 -13.07
N GLY A 194 17.53 -6.73 -13.35
CA GLY A 194 19.00 -6.78 -13.30
C GLY A 194 19.64 -6.78 -11.91
N PHE A 195 18.90 -6.44 -10.84
CA PHE A 195 19.39 -6.56 -9.45
C PHE A 195 19.81 -7.99 -9.09
N VAL A 196 20.95 -8.09 -8.40
CA VAL A 196 21.47 -9.35 -7.83
C VAL A 196 21.90 -9.14 -6.38
N MET A 197 21.86 -10.22 -5.60
CA MET A 197 22.31 -10.23 -4.21
C MET A 197 23.75 -9.70 -4.09
N GLY A 198 23.99 -8.83 -3.12
CA GLY A 198 25.28 -8.20 -2.85
C GLY A 198 25.50 -6.84 -3.54
N MET A 199 24.65 -6.44 -4.48
CA MET A 199 24.71 -5.09 -5.06
C MET A 199 24.45 -4.02 -3.99
N ARG A 200 25.18 -2.91 -4.07
CA ARG A 200 25.02 -1.75 -3.17
C ARG A 200 24.24 -0.65 -3.87
N LEU A 201 23.45 0.08 -3.11
CA LEU A 201 22.62 1.19 -3.59
C LEU A 201 22.33 2.18 -2.46
N GLU A 202 21.74 3.31 -2.81
CA GLU A 202 21.19 4.27 -1.84
C GLU A 202 19.69 4.02 -1.71
N CYS A 203 19.23 3.77 -0.48
CA CYS A 203 17.82 3.46 -0.20
C CYS A 203 17.27 4.43 0.84
N ALA A 204 16.03 4.88 0.65
CA ALA A 204 15.34 5.64 1.69
C ALA A 204 15.01 4.71 2.86
N ASP A 205 15.24 5.17 4.09
CA ASP A 205 14.71 4.48 5.26
C ASP A 205 13.21 4.72 5.31
N LEU A 206 12.39 3.68 5.16
CA LEU A 206 10.94 3.86 5.13
C LEU A 206 10.32 4.06 6.52
N MET A 207 11.08 3.79 7.60
CA MET A 207 10.70 4.11 8.98
C MET A 207 11.12 5.54 9.36
N ASP A 208 12.19 6.06 8.74
CA ASP A 208 12.55 7.49 8.79
C ASP A 208 12.83 8.04 7.37
N PRO A 209 11.77 8.41 6.62
CA PRO A 209 11.89 8.84 5.22
C PRO A 209 12.75 10.08 4.98
N ARG A 210 13.26 10.74 6.02
CA ARG A 210 14.25 11.82 5.90
C ARG A 210 15.62 11.30 5.51
N LEU A 211 15.92 10.04 5.81
CA LEU A 211 17.23 9.43 5.60
C LEU A 211 17.30 8.73 4.24
N VAL A 212 18.44 8.91 3.57
CA VAL A 212 18.89 8.06 2.48
C VAL A 212 20.18 7.39 2.95
N CYS A 213 20.19 6.07 2.97
CA CYS A 213 21.24 5.27 3.57
C CYS A 213 21.91 4.39 2.52
N VAL A 214 23.19 4.08 2.72
CA VAL A 214 23.87 3.02 1.97
C VAL A 214 23.22 1.69 2.34
N ALA A 215 22.71 0.99 1.34
CA ALA A 215 22.03 -0.29 1.47
C ALA A 215 22.70 -1.35 0.58
N THR A 216 22.38 -2.61 0.84
CA THR A 216 22.81 -3.76 0.04
C THR A 216 21.61 -4.64 -0.23
N VAL A 217 21.48 -5.14 -1.46
CA VAL A 217 20.49 -6.15 -1.82
C VAL A 217 20.85 -7.45 -1.10
N ALA A 218 20.18 -7.74 0.00
CA ALA A 218 20.34 -8.96 0.78
C ALA A 218 19.63 -10.15 0.11
N ARG A 219 18.53 -9.90 -0.63
CA ARG A 219 17.78 -10.96 -1.32
C ARG A 219 16.99 -10.43 -2.51
N VAL A 220 16.80 -11.30 -3.51
CA VAL A 220 15.92 -11.06 -4.67
C VAL A 220 14.89 -12.19 -4.72
N VAL A 221 13.60 -11.85 -4.69
CA VAL A 221 12.47 -12.78 -4.76
C VAL A 221 11.45 -12.26 -5.76
N SER A 222 11.51 -12.74 -7.00
CA SER A 222 10.76 -12.13 -8.12
C SER A 222 11.03 -10.62 -8.13
N ASP A 223 10.00 -9.79 -7.98
CA ASP A 223 10.12 -8.32 -7.98
C ASP A 223 10.33 -7.72 -6.57
N LEU A 224 10.41 -8.56 -5.53
CA LEU A 224 10.64 -8.14 -4.15
C LEU A 224 12.14 -8.17 -3.83
N LEU A 225 12.66 -7.03 -3.38
CA LEU A 225 14.03 -6.89 -2.89
C LEU A 225 14.03 -6.81 -1.36
N LYS A 226 14.98 -7.50 -0.74
CA LYS A 226 15.33 -7.33 0.68
C LYS A 226 16.75 -6.79 0.79
#